data_AF-A0A663A2B3-F1
#
_entry.id   AF-A0A663A2B3-F1
#
_cell.length_a   1.000
_cell.length_b   1.000
_cell.length_c   1.000
_cell.angle_alpha   90.00
_cell.angle_beta   90.00
_cell.angle_gamma   90.00
#
_symmetry.space_group_name_H-M   'P 1'
#
loop_
_entity.id
_entity.type
_entity.pdbx_description
1 polymer ?
#
loop_
_entity_poly.entity_id
_entity_poly.type
_entity_poly.pdbx_seq_one_letter_code
_entity_poly.pdbx_strand_id
1 'polypeptide(L)'
;MSRLSDLYKAMETLRKEGLPVNEDFEKKANELEEDIIKKEILPVLSKTIEPALQPVKRELVLVVDYVPGQSLSVHLSRKRNFAAELTDAKEMVLDPEVTHRNRLSSSEGKIERSPARDMSVVFPDGTIIAEKTAAETMVAVVQKIGVTKVRQVVEEYNLKFCKVPVISNRRDAKYGRSQRDLGGGWLLITHSNNPMKKAFIEKVSKALHLGIKVILKD
;
A
#
# COMPACT_ATOMS: atom_id res chain seq x y z
N MET A 1 -11.95 -3.30 -22.09
CA MET A 1 -12.81 -2.19 -21.62
C MET A 1 -12.18 -1.68 -20.33
N SER A 2 -11.95 -0.36 -20.23
CA SER A 2 -11.23 0.22 -19.08
C SER A 2 -12.14 0.20 -17.85
N ARG A 3 -11.59 -0.07 -16.66
CA ARG A 3 -12.35 -0.08 -15.40
C ARG A 3 -13.07 1.25 -15.14
N LEU A 4 -12.52 2.36 -15.66
CA LEU A 4 -13.14 3.68 -15.63
C LEU A 4 -14.46 3.71 -16.43
N SER A 5 -14.48 3.08 -17.61
CA SER A 5 -15.67 3.01 -18.46
C SER A 5 -16.78 2.17 -17.84
N ASP A 6 -16.43 1.12 -17.10
CA ASP A 6 -17.39 0.28 -16.39
C ASP A 6 -17.97 1.02 -15.18
N LEU A 7 -17.14 1.81 -14.47
CA LEU A 7 -17.58 2.68 -13.37
C LEU A 7 -18.61 3.71 -13.83
N TYR A 8 -18.34 4.42 -14.94
CA TYR A 8 -19.29 5.41 -15.47
C TYR A 8 -20.61 4.77 -15.92
N LYS A 9 -20.56 3.61 -16.58
CA LYS A 9 -21.76 2.86 -16.96
C LYS A 9 -22.59 2.45 -15.74
N ALA A 10 -21.95 1.98 -14.68
CA ALA A 10 -22.63 1.60 -13.45
C ALA A 10 -23.33 2.81 -12.80
N MET A 11 -22.66 3.95 -12.70
CA MET A 11 -23.25 5.18 -12.16
C MET A 11 -24.43 5.69 -13.00
N GLU A 12 -24.30 5.69 -14.33
CA GLU A 12 -25.41 6.06 -15.21
C GLU A 12 -26.62 5.15 -15.04
N THR A 13 -26.37 3.84 -14.89
CA THR A 13 -27.45 2.85 -14.71
C THR A 13 -28.18 3.11 -13.41
N LEU A 14 -27.46 3.33 -12.31
CA LEU A 14 -28.06 3.65 -11.01
C LEU A 14 -28.91 4.93 -11.06
N ARG A 15 -28.44 5.96 -11.78
CA ARG A 15 -29.21 7.19 -11.99
C ARG A 15 -30.46 6.97 -12.85
N LYS A 16 -30.39 6.12 -13.88
CA LYS A 16 -31.52 5.79 -14.76
C LYS A 16 -32.62 4.99 -14.04
N GLU A 17 -32.23 4.08 -13.15
CA GLU A 17 -33.17 3.24 -12.37
C GLU A 17 -33.77 3.96 -11.15
N GLY A 18 -33.45 5.25 -10.95
CA GLY A 18 -34.04 6.06 -9.87
C GLY A 18 -33.55 5.70 -8.46
N LEU A 19 -32.43 4.97 -8.35
CA LEU A 19 -31.83 4.66 -7.06
C LEU A 19 -31.19 5.93 -6.48
N PRO A 20 -31.48 6.29 -5.21
CA PRO A 20 -30.88 7.48 -4.60
C PRO A 20 -29.38 7.26 -4.42
N VAL A 21 -28.59 7.99 -5.20
CA VAL A 21 -27.14 8.09 -5.00
C VAL A 21 -26.93 9.08 -3.86
N ASN A 22 -26.54 8.58 -2.69
CA ASN A 22 -26.26 9.43 -1.53
C ASN A 22 -24.87 10.07 -1.64
N GLU A 23 -24.64 11.17 -0.92
CA GLU A 23 -23.36 11.90 -0.93
C GLU A 23 -22.16 11.01 -0.57
N ASP A 24 -22.35 10.04 0.34
CA ASP A 24 -21.30 9.09 0.72
C ASP A 24 -20.91 8.14 -0.42
N PHE A 25 -21.86 7.73 -1.25
CA PHE A 25 -21.59 6.89 -2.42
C PHE A 25 -20.93 7.69 -3.53
N GLU A 26 -21.33 8.95 -3.74
CA GLU A 26 -20.65 9.85 -4.70
C GLU A 26 -19.19 10.08 -4.30
N LYS A 27 -18.92 10.31 -3.00
CA LYS A 27 -17.53 10.41 -2.50
C LYS A 27 -16.73 9.15 -2.78
N LYS A 28 -17.28 7.96 -2.47
CA LYS A 28 -16.60 6.68 -2.73
C LYS A 28 -16.38 6.42 -4.22
N ALA A 29 -17.33 6.83 -5.07
CA ALA A 29 -17.18 6.72 -6.52
C ALA A 29 -16.07 7.62 -7.03
N ASN A 30 -16.01 8.87 -6.55
CA ASN A 30 -14.93 9.82 -6.88
C ASN A 30 -13.56 9.31 -6.41
N GLU A 31 -13.46 8.78 -5.18
CA GLU A 31 -12.23 8.16 -4.66
C GLU A 31 -11.78 7.00 -5.54
N LEU A 32 -12.72 6.14 -5.95
CA LEU A 32 -12.42 5.00 -6.83
C LEU A 32 -11.99 5.47 -8.23
N GLU A 33 -12.63 6.51 -8.76
CA GLU A 33 -12.28 7.13 -10.03
C GLU A 33 -10.85 7.68 -10.01
N GLU A 34 -10.50 8.44 -8.97
CA GLU A 34 -9.14 8.92 -8.74
C GLU A 34 -8.14 7.77 -8.67
N ASP A 35 -8.49 6.70 -7.96
CA ASP A 35 -7.63 5.53 -7.80
C ASP A 35 -7.36 4.84 -9.14
N ILE A 36 -8.37 4.75 -10.00
CA ILE A 36 -8.25 4.21 -11.36
C ILE A 36 -7.37 5.12 -12.21
N ILE A 37 -7.59 6.45 -12.16
CA ILE A 37 -6.77 7.41 -12.90
C ILE A 37 -5.30 7.31 -12.48
N LYS A 38 -5.03 7.28 -11.17
CA LYS A 38 -3.67 7.17 -10.61
C LYS A 38 -2.97 5.88 -11.02
N LYS A 39 -3.67 4.74 -11.03
CA LYS A 39 -3.07 3.41 -11.25
C LYS A 39 -3.02 2.99 -12.72
N GLU A 40 -3.98 3.43 -13.54
CA GLU A 40 -4.12 2.95 -14.91
C GLU A 40 -3.76 4.04 -15.92
N ILE A 41 -4.15 5.29 -15.70
CA ILE A 41 -3.96 6.37 -16.69
C ILE A 41 -2.57 7.01 -16.55
N LEU A 42 -2.15 7.41 -15.33
CA LEU A 42 -0.86 8.07 -15.13
C LEU A 42 0.35 7.25 -15.61
N PRO A 43 0.44 5.93 -15.37
CA PRO A 43 1.59 5.15 -15.85
C PRO A 43 1.65 5.05 -17.38
N VAL A 44 0.49 5.03 -18.05
CA VAL A 44 0.41 5.04 -19.51
C VAL A 44 0.89 6.39 -20.03
N LEU A 45 0.40 7.49 -19.46
CA LEU A 45 0.85 8.84 -19.81
C LEU A 45 2.37 8.99 -19.63
N SER A 46 2.93 8.55 -18.50
CA SER A 46 4.37 8.61 -18.23
C SER A 46 5.17 7.88 -19.32
N LYS A 47 4.78 6.64 -19.66
CA LYS A 47 5.47 5.85 -20.70
C LYS A 47 5.41 6.50 -22.08
N THR A 48 4.35 7.24 -22.37
CA THR A 48 4.18 7.92 -23.65
C THR A 48 4.96 9.23 -23.73
N ILE A 49 4.99 10.02 -22.65
CA ILE A 49 5.63 11.34 -22.65
C ILE A 49 7.13 11.30 -22.37
N GLU A 50 7.61 10.34 -21.57
CA GLU A 50 9.01 10.25 -21.15
C GLU A 50 9.99 10.20 -22.34
N PRO A 51 9.76 9.41 -23.41
CA PRO A 51 10.63 9.42 -24.59
C PRO A 51 10.70 10.78 -25.29
N ALA A 52 9.59 11.52 -25.32
CA ALA A 52 9.54 12.84 -25.95
C ALA A 52 10.29 13.91 -25.13
N LEU A 53 10.45 13.69 -23.83
CA LEU A 53 11.14 14.61 -22.91
C LEU A 53 12.65 14.30 -22.77
N GLN A 54 13.14 13.16 -23.25
CA GLN A 54 14.57 12.80 -23.17
C GLN A 54 15.56 13.87 -23.71
N PRO A 55 15.26 14.60 -24.80
CA PRO A 55 16.18 15.64 -25.28
C PRO A 55 16.33 16.84 -24.34
N VAL A 56 15.42 17.01 -23.37
CA VAL A 56 15.40 18.18 -22.50
C VAL A 56 16.38 18.01 -21.33
N LYS A 57 17.45 18.81 -21.33
CA LYS A 57 18.55 18.74 -20.34
C LYS A 57 18.34 19.63 -19.11
N ARG A 58 17.10 19.99 -18.78
CA ARG A 58 16.78 20.85 -17.64
C ARG A 58 15.50 20.39 -16.95
N GLU A 59 15.40 20.66 -15.65
CA GLU A 59 14.20 20.40 -14.87
C GLU A 59 13.02 21.25 -15.38
N LEU A 60 11.85 20.62 -15.48
CA LEU A 60 10.60 21.26 -15.90
C LEU A 60 9.40 20.60 -15.24
N VAL A 61 8.35 21.38 -14.98
CA VAL A 61 7.07 20.89 -14.48
C VAL A 61 6.02 21.13 -15.57
N LEU A 62 5.35 20.07 -16.01
CA LEU A 62 4.27 20.15 -16.98
C LEU A 62 2.94 20.02 -16.24
N VAL A 63 2.06 20.99 -16.44
CA VAL A 63 0.68 20.92 -15.97
C VAL A 63 -0.18 20.58 -17.19
N VAL A 64 -0.91 19.48 -17.07
CA VAL A 64 -1.82 19.00 -18.10
C VAL A 64 -3.23 19.33 -17.65
N ASP A 65 -3.92 20.15 -18.42
CA ASP A 65 -5.33 20.46 -18.22
C ASP A 65 -6.15 19.65 -19.22
N TYR A 66 -7.07 18.85 -18.70
CA TYR A 66 -7.91 17.96 -19.46
C TYR A 66 -9.38 18.24 -19.16
N VAL A 67 -10.07 18.77 -20.16
CA VAL A 67 -11.53 18.94 -20.15
C VAL A 67 -12.11 17.96 -21.18
N PRO A 68 -13.02 17.05 -20.79
CA PRO A 68 -13.68 16.14 -21.73
C PRO A 68 -14.30 16.89 -22.91
N GLY A 69 -13.99 16.44 -24.13
CA GLY A 69 -14.50 17.05 -25.37
C GLY A 69 -13.69 18.25 -25.89
N GLN A 70 -12.65 18.68 -25.19
CA GLN A 70 -11.73 19.72 -25.65
C GLN A 70 -10.34 19.15 -25.96
N SER A 71 -9.52 19.92 -26.70
CA SER A 71 -8.11 19.58 -26.92
C SER A 71 -7.32 19.68 -25.61
N LEU A 72 -6.47 18.68 -25.36
CA LEU A 72 -5.57 18.65 -24.21
C LEU A 72 -4.68 19.90 -24.18
N SER A 73 -4.67 20.61 -23.06
CA SER A 73 -3.83 21.81 -22.88
C SER A 73 -2.63 21.48 -22.01
N VAL A 74 -1.43 21.82 -22.49
CA VAL A 74 -0.16 21.54 -21.78
C VAL A 74 0.56 22.84 -21.51
N HIS A 75 0.78 23.14 -20.24
CA HIS A 75 1.45 24.36 -19.79
C HIS A 75 2.80 24.04 -19.14
N LEU A 76 3.82 24.83 -19.46
CA LEU A 76 5.13 24.76 -18.84
C LEU A 76 5.16 25.65 -17.59
N SER A 77 5.27 25.03 -16.42
CA SER A 77 5.41 25.74 -15.15
C SER A 77 6.88 25.94 -14.80
N ARG A 78 7.23 27.16 -14.36
CA ARG A 78 8.56 27.55 -13.86
C ARG A 78 8.71 27.39 -12.33
N LYS A 79 7.64 27.01 -11.61
CA LYS A 79 7.63 26.89 -10.15
C LYS A 79 7.69 25.41 -9.74
N ARG A 80 8.74 25.04 -9.01
CA ARG A 80 9.04 23.68 -8.52
C ARG A 80 7.99 23.09 -7.56
N ASN A 81 7.08 23.88 -6.99
CA ASN A 81 6.39 23.52 -5.75
C ASN A 81 4.85 23.50 -5.81
N PHE A 82 4.22 23.14 -6.93
CA PHE A 82 2.76 22.91 -6.90
C PHE A 82 2.37 21.56 -6.25
N ALA A 83 3.27 20.58 -6.26
CA ALA A 83 3.03 19.29 -5.58
C ALA A 83 3.03 19.39 -4.04
N ALA A 84 3.60 20.47 -3.47
CA ALA A 84 3.60 20.71 -2.04
C ALA A 84 2.29 21.35 -1.53
N GLU A 85 1.49 21.95 -2.41
CA GLU A 85 0.19 22.55 -2.08
C GLU A 85 -1.00 21.61 -2.31
N LEU A 86 -0.80 20.52 -3.05
CA LEU A 86 -1.76 19.43 -3.20
C LEU A 86 -1.49 18.37 -2.13
N THR A 87 -2.13 18.50 -0.97
CA THR A 87 -2.02 17.55 0.15
C THR A 87 -2.47 16.12 -0.19
N ASP A 88 -3.04 15.88 -1.38
CA ASP A 88 -3.67 14.62 -1.80
C ASP A 88 -2.96 13.86 -2.94
N ALA A 89 -1.85 14.38 -3.46
CA ALA A 89 -1.07 13.69 -4.49
C ALA A 89 0.17 13.00 -3.88
N LYS A 90 -0.04 11.95 -3.09
CA LYS A 90 1.07 11.08 -2.66
C LYS A 90 1.44 10.15 -3.82
N GLU A 91 2.45 10.54 -4.61
CA GLU A 91 3.05 9.67 -5.63
C GLU A 91 3.46 8.35 -4.97
N MET A 92 2.92 7.23 -5.45
CA MET A 92 3.32 5.90 -5.00
C MET A 92 4.68 5.55 -5.62
N VAL A 93 5.75 6.12 -5.08
CA VAL A 93 7.12 5.71 -5.43
C VAL A 93 7.29 4.24 -5.00
N LEU A 94 7.79 3.41 -5.92
CA LEU A 94 8.10 2.01 -5.59
C LEU A 94 9.21 1.96 -4.53
N ASP A 95 9.04 1.09 -3.55
CA ASP A 95 10.08 0.83 -2.57
C ASP A 95 11.37 0.37 -3.28
N PRO A 96 12.55 0.85 -2.82
CA PRO A 96 13.82 0.49 -3.42
C PRO A 96 14.06 -1.01 -3.35
N GLU A 97 14.81 -1.54 -4.32
CA GLU A 97 15.19 -2.95 -4.31
C GLU A 97 16.12 -3.26 -3.14
N VAL A 98 15.83 -4.34 -2.42
CA VAL A 98 16.71 -4.83 -1.34
C VAL A 98 17.65 -5.88 -1.92
N THR A 99 18.96 -5.60 -1.91
CA THR A 99 19.97 -6.56 -2.33
C THR A 99 20.30 -7.52 -1.19
N HIS A 100 20.28 -8.82 -1.50
CA HIS A 100 20.60 -9.88 -0.55
C HIS A 100 21.92 -10.53 -0.93
N ARG A 101 22.86 -10.62 0.02
CA ARG A 101 24.10 -11.39 -0.20
C ARG A 101 23.75 -12.87 -0.21
N ASN A 102 23.94 -13.54 -1.35
CA ASN A 102 23.88 -14.99 -1.44
C ASN A 102 25.14 -15.58 -0.80
N ARG A 103 25.06 -15.93 0.49
CA ARG A 103 25.95 -16.97 1.00
C ARG A 103 25.37 -18.30 0.53
N LEU A 104 26.17 -19.10 -0.16
CA LEU A 104 25.91 -20.54 -0.30
C LEU A 104 25.55 -21.04 1.09
N SER A 105 24.38 -21.63 1.24
CA SER A 105 23.96 -22.21 2.50
C SER A 105 25.01 -23.24 2.90
N SER A 106 25.83 -22.94 3.90
CA SER A 106 26.40 -24.01 4.72
C SER A 106 25.21 -24.83 5.16
N SER A 107 25.20 -26.11 4.81
CA SER A 107 24.20 -27.10 5.22
C SER A 107 24.37 -27.39 6.71
N GLU A 108 24.38 -26.35 7.55
CA GLU A 108 24.53 -26.45 8.99
C GLU A 108 23.20 -26.10 9.64
N GLY A 109 22.50 -27.14 10.09
CA GLY A 109 21.34 -27.06 10.96
C GLY A 109 20.04 -26.71 10.24
N LYS A 110 19.14 -27.68 10.17
CA LYS A 110 17.71 -27.39 9.98
C LYS A 110 17.31 -26.52 11.17
N ILE A 111 17.05 -25.22 10.96
CA ILE A 111 16.60 -24.33 12.04
C ILE A 111 15.34 -24.97 12.66
N GLU A 112 15.46 -25.46 13.89
CA GLU A 112 14.33 -25.96 14.64
C GLU A 112 13.39 -24.79 14.91
N ARG A 113 12.18 -24.89 14.36
CA ARG A 113 11.15 -23.86 14.52
C ARG A 113 10.22 -24.32 15.63
N SER A 114 10.04 -23.47 16.63
CA SER A 114 8.99 -23.64 17.64
C SER A 114 7.62 -23.78 16.95
N PRO A 115 6.65 -24.45 17.59
CA PRO A 115 5.31 -24.63 17.04
C PRO A 115 4.72 -23.31 16.52
N ALA A 116 4.05 -23.36 15.37
CA ALA A 116 3.51 -22.16 14.69
C ALA A 116 2.34 -21.48 15.43
N ARG A 117 1.91 -22.06 16.55
CA ARG A 117 0.68 -21.73 17.25
C ARG A 117 1.01 -20.81 18.43
N ASP A 118 0.04 -19.96 18.75
CA ASP A 118 0.01 -19.08 19.93
C ASP A 118 0.54 -17.65 19.77
N MET A 119 -0.08 -16.90 18.85
CA MET A 119 -0.16 -15.44 18.96
C MET A 119 -1.63 -15.00 18.90
N SER A 120 -2.09 -14.32 19.94
CA SER A 120 -3.41 -13.67 19.98
C SER A 120 -3.26 -12.17 20.24
N VAL A 121 -4.17 -11.39 19.67
CA VAL A 121 -4.16 -9.94 19.72
C VAL A 121 -5.50 -9.44 20.20
N VAL A 122 -5.50 -8.68 21.30
CA VAL A 122 -6.69 -8.13 21.95
C VAL A 122 -6.75 -6.63 21.71
N PHE A 123 -7.86 -6.17 21.14
CA PHE A 123 -8.15 -4.75 20.91
C PHE A 123 -8.93 -4.16 22.11
N PRO A 124 -8.88 -2.84 22.35
CA PRO A 124 -9.65 -2.21 23.42
C PRO A 124 -11.17 -2.31 23.25
N ASP A 125 -11.63 -2.53 22.01
CA ASP A 125 -13.04 -2.76 21.68
C ASP A 125 -13.53 -4.17 22.10
N GLY A 126 -12.66 -5.00 22.69
CA GLY A 126 -12.93 -6.37 23.08
C GLY A 126 -12.72 -7.40 21.97
N THR A 127 -12.38 -6.98 20.75
CA THR A 127 -12.09 -7.90 19.63
C THR A 127 -10.81 -8.69 19.92
N ILE A 128 -10.86 -10.00 19.67
CA ILE A 128 -9.70 -10.88 19.76
C ILE A 128 -9.42 -11.49 18.38
N ILE A 129 -8.21 -11.31 17.87
CA ILE A 129 -7.74 -11.95 16.64
C ILE A 129 -6.72 -13.04 17.02
N ALA A 130 -7.02 -14.29 16.65
CA ALA A 130 -6.18 -15.45 16.93
C ALA A 130 -6.32 -16.49 15.81
N GLU A 131 -5.59 -16.28 14.72
CA GLU A 131 -5.62 -17.17 13.56
C GLU A 131 -4.78 -18.44 13.76
N LYS A 132 -4.86 -19.38 12.81
CA LYS A 132 -4.16 -20.66 12.85
C LYS A 132 -2.64 -20.50 12.96
N THR A 133 -2.09 -19.43 12.40
CA THR A 133 -0.66 -19.11 12.47
C THR A 133 -0.45 -17.66 12.87
N ALA A 134 0.68 -17.37 13.54
CA ALA A 134 1.04 -15.99 13.89
C ALA A 134 1.20 -15.07 12.66
N ALA A 135 1.54 -15.63 11.49
CA ALA A 135 1.60 -14.87 10.24
C ALA A 135 0.21 -14.40 9.80
N GLU A 136 -0.79 -15.29 9.85
CA GLU A 136 -2.18 -14.95 9.52
C GLU A 136 -2.78 -13.98 10.54
N THR A 137 -2.51 -14.15 11.84
CA THR A 137 -2.94 -13.21 12.87
C THR A 137 -2.38 -11.81 12.58
N MET A 138 -1.11 -11.70 12.19
CA MET A 138 -0.50 -10.41 11.84
C MET A 138 -1.15 -9.78 10.61
N VAL A 139 -1.50 -10.57 9.58
CA VAL A 139 -2.23 -10.07 8.39
C VAL A 139 -3.60 -9.51 8.79
N ALA A 140 -4.39 -10.27 9.56
CA ALA A 140 -5.72 -9.85 9.99
C ALA A 140 -5.68 -8.59 10.87
N VAL A 141 -4.69 -8.48 11.76
CA VAL A 141 -4.47 -7.27 12.59
C VAL A 141 -4.16 -6.05 11.72
N VAL A 142 -3.24 -6.18 10.75
CA VAL A 142 -2.90 -5.06 9.84
C VAL A 142 -4.11 -4.64 9.01
N GLN A 143 -4.92 -5.59 8.53
CA GLN A 143 -6.16 -5.29 7.81
C GLN A 143 -7.20 -4.59 8.69
N LYS A 144 -7.38 -5.02 9.96
CA LYS A 144 -8.31 -4.37 10.90
C LYS A 144 -7.89 -2.95 11.26
N ILE A 145 -6.59 -2.70 11.45
CA ILE A 145 -6.09 -1.34 11.74
C ILE A 145 -6.19 -0.43 10.49
N GLY A 146 -5.97 -1.01 9.32
CA GLY A 146 -5.95 -0.32 8.03
C GLY A 146 -4.53 -0.28 7.46
N VAL A 147 -4.36 -0.87 6.28
CA VAL A 147 -3.05 -1.08 5.62
C VAL A 147 -2.28 0.22 5.42
N THR A 148 -2.97 1.28 4.96
CA THR A 148 -2.37 2.60 4.70
C THR A 148 -1.84 3.26 5.98
N LYS A 149 -2.60 3.20 7.08
CA LYS A 149 -2.20 3.72 8.40
C LYS A 149 -0.97 2.99 8.92
N VAL A 150 -0.97 1.66 8.85
CA VAL A 150 0.20 0.87 9.29
C VAL A 150 1.40 1.13 8.39
N ARG A 151 1.21 1.32 7.08
CA ARG A 151 2.30 1.67 6.16
C ARG A 151 2.93 3.01 6.50
N GLN A 152 2.15 4.03 6.86
CA GLN A 152 2.71 5.33 7.31
C GLN A 152 3.64 5.15 8.51
N VAL A 153 3.25 4.35 9.50
CA VAL A 153 4.11 4.02 10.66
C VAL A 153 5.36 3.23 10.22
N VAL A 154 5.23 2.32 9.26
CA VAL A 154 6.37 1.58 8.71
C VAL A 154 7.39 2.52 8.06
N GLU A 155 6.92 3.52 7.31
CA GLU A 155 7.75 4.58 6.70
C GLU A 155 8.43 5.44 7.78
N GLU A 156 7.62 6.01 8.67
CA GLU A 156 8.07 6.97 9.69
C GLU A 156 9.12 6.35 10.64
N TYR A 157 8.87 5.13 11.10
CA TYR A 157 9.77 4.43 12.03
C TYR A 157 10.75 3.48 11.35
N ASN A 158 10.79 3.48 10.01
CA ASN A 158 11.70 2.66 9.21
C ASN A 158 11.66 1.16 9.59
N LEU A 159 10.45 0.62 9.81
CA LEU A 159 10.24 -0.73 10.34
C LEU A 159 10.53 -1.78 9.26
N LYS A 160 11.41 -2.74 9.57
CA LYS A 160 11.91 -3.72 8.60
C LYS A 160 12.02 -5.13 9.17
N PHE A 161 11.75 -6.12 8.33
CA PHE A 161 12.16 -7.52 8.54
C PHE A 161 13.13 -7.92 7.43
N CYS A 162 14.25 -8.54 7.81
CA CYS A 162 15.28 -8.95 6.84
C CYS A 162 15.70 -7.80 5.89
N LYS A 163 15.74 -6.56 6.39
CA LYS A 163 15.99 -5.30 5.65
C LYS A 163 14.90 -4.87 4.66
N VAL A 164 13.84 -5.65 4.50
CA VAL A 164 12.65 -5.30 3.70
C VAL A 164 11.67 -4.53 4.59
N PRO A 165 11.10 -3.39 4.13
CA PRO A 165 10.00 -2.74 4.84
C PRO A 165 8.90 -3.74 5.21
N VAL A 166 8.37 -3.67 6.43
CA VAL A 166 7.39 -4.67 6.91
C VAL A 166 6.15 -4.72 6.00
N ILE A 167 5.69 -3.55 5.56
CA ILE A 167 4.71 -3.40 4.48
C ILE A 167 5.41 -2.73 3.31
N SER A 168 5.35 -3.33 2.12
CA SER A 168 5.98 -2.80 0.91
C SER A 168 5.04 -2.84 -0.30
N ASN A 169 5.29 -2.01 -1.30
CA ASN A 169 4.58 -2.04 -2.60
C ASN A 169 5.36 -2.82 -3.70
N ARG A 170 6.48 -3.43 -3.33
CA ARG A 170 7.31 -4.26 -4.20
C ARG A 170 7.54 -5.65 -3.59
N ARG A 171 7.42 -6.68 -4.44
CA ARG A 171 7.74 -8.07 -4.07
C ARG A 171 9.26 -8.26 -4.06
N ASP A 172 9.78 -8.78 -2.96
CA ASP A 172 11.20 -9.06 -2.75
C ASP A 172 11.62 -10.36 -3.45
N ALA A 173 12.80 -10.36 -4.08
CA ALA A 173 13.29 -11.51 -4.83
C ALA A 173 13.56 -12.75 -3.97
N LYS A 174 14.03 -12.56 -2.73
CA LYS A 174 14.39 -13.65 -1.81
C LYS A 174 13.23 -14.07 -0.92
N TYR A 175 12.52 -13.10 -0.37
CA TYR A 175 11.45 -13.29 0.60
C TYR A 175 10.04 -13.21 0.00
N GLY A 176 9.93 -13.12 -1.32
CA GLY A 176 8.64 -13.03 -2.01
C GLY A 176 7.64 -14.11 -1.62
N ARG A 177 8.07 -15.36 -1.40
CA ARG A 177 7.18 -16.44 -0.93
C ARG A 177 6.62 -16.23 0.48
N SER A 178 7.31 -15.44 1.29
CA SER A 178 6.91 -15.04 2.64
C SER A 178 6.30 -13.64 2.68
N GLN A 179 5.96 -13.05 1.53
CA GLN A 179 5.18 -11.81 1.45
C GLN A 179 3.71 -12.15 1.13
N ARG A 180 2.84 -11.81 2.07
CA ARG A 180 1.38 -11.97 1.96
C ARG A 180 0.76 -10.72 1.36
N ASP A 181 -0.24 -10.90 0.51
CA ASP A 181 -0.99 -9.81 -0.07
C ASP A 181 -1.93 -9.20 0.97
N LEU A 182 -1.95 -7.87 1.05
CA LEU A 182 -2.86 -7.11 1.90
C LEU A 182 -4.00 -6.44 1.10
N GLY A 183 -3.97 -6.53 -0.24
CA GLY A 183 -4.83 -5.79 -1.14
C GLY A 183 -4.26 -4.42 -1.53
N GLY A 184 -4.74 -3.86 -2.64
CA GLY A 184 -4.36 -2.51 -3.08
C GLY A 184 -2.89 -2.35 -3.48
N GLY A 185 -2.20 -3.46 -3.81
CA GLY A 185 -0.79 -3.45 -4.19
C GLY A 185 0.19 -3.51 -3.01
N TRP A 186 -0.31 -3.65 -1.77
CA TRP A 186 0.52 -3.75 -0.58
C TRP A 186 0.82 -5.19 -0.20
N LEU A 187 2.06 -5.43 0.23
CA LEU A 187 2.56 -6.73 0.64
C LEU A 187 3.09 -6.65 2.08
N LEU A 188 2.73 -7.63 2.90
CA LEU A 188 3.26 -7.81 4.26
C LEU A 188 4.32 -8.92 4.27
N ILE A 189 5.55 -8.61 4.65
CA ILE A 189 6.56 -9.65 4.88
C ILE A 189 6.28 -10.35 6.23
N THR A 190 6.09 -11.66 6.20
CA THR A 190 5.82 -12.50 7.39
C THR A 190 7.03 -13.33 7.82
N HIS A 191 8.19 -13.15 7.17
CA HIS A 191 9.43 -13.86 7.46
C HIS A 191 10.11 -13.34 8.73
N SER A 192 9.52 -13.65 9.88
CA SER A 192 10.02 -13.27 11.21
C SER A 192 9.59 -14.30 12.26
N ASN A 193 10.17 -14.28 13.46
CA ASN A 193 9.72 -15.10 14.59
C ASN A 193 8.51 -14.44 15.32
N ASN A 194 7.87 -15.13 16.25
CA ASN A 194 6.68 -14.61 16.95
C ASN A 194 6.98 -13.40 17.84
N PRO A 195 8.09 -13.36 18.61
CA PRO A 195 8.49 -12.15 19.36
C PRO A 195 8.65 -10.91 18.49
N MET A 196 9.24 -11.02 17.29
CA MET A 196 9.36 -9.90 16.35
C MET A 196 8.00 -9.43 15.83
N LYS A 197 7.07 -10.34 15.55
CA LYS A 197 5.69 -9.96 15.17
C LYS A 197 4.97 -9.23 16.29
N LYS A 198 5.11 -9.72 17.53
CA LYS A 198 4.61 -9.03 18.72
C LYS A 198 5.17 -7.62 18.85
N ALA A 199 6.49 -7.48 18.82
CA ALA A 199 7.15 -6.17 18.93
C ALA A 199 6.71 -5.21 17.81
N PHE A 200 6.51 -5.71 16.59
CA PHE A 200 5.97 -4.92 15.49
C PHE A 200 4.55 -4.40 15.79
N ILE A 201 3.62 -5.29 16.15
CA ILE A 201 2.23 -4.93 16.45
C ILE A 201 2.15 -3.96 17.64
N GLU A 202 2.92 -4.20 18.69
CA GLU A 202 2.97 -3.30 19.86
C GLU A 202 3.54 -1.92 19.50
N LYS A 203 4.55 -1.86 18.61
CA LYS A 203 5.10 -0.58 18.14
C LYS A 203 4.10 0.19 17.29
N VAL A 204 3.36 -0.48 16.40
CA VAL A 204 2.26 0.11 15.64
C VAL A 204 1.16 0.61 16.56
N SER A 205 0.77 -0.22 17.55
CA SER A 205 -0.23 0.13 18.57
C SER A 205 0.17 1.39 19.34
N LYS A 206 1.44 1.50 19.74
CA LYS A 206 1.97 2.68 20.44
C LYS A 206 1.96 3.92 19.55
N ALA A 207 2.42 3.80 18.30
CA ALA A 207 2.49 4.93 17.36
C ALA A 207 1.10 5.48 17.00
N LEU A 208 0.10 4.61 16.92
CA LEU A 208 -1.28 4.97 16.57
C LEU A 208 -2.19 5.13 17.80
N HIS A 209 -1.63 5.06 19.02
CA HIS A 209 -2.38 5.15 20.28
C HIS A 209 -3.59 4.18 20.38
N LEU A 210 -3.43 2.95 19.88
CA LEU A 210 -4.53 1.99 19.72
C LEU A 210 -4.78 1.10 20.94
N GLY A 211 -3.88 1.07 21.93
CA GLY A 211 -4.07 0.26 23.15
C GLY A 211 -4.15 -1.27 22.94
N ILE A 212 -3.68 -1.78 21.80
CA ILE A 212 -3.68 -3.20 21.45
C ILE A 212 -2.69 -3.97 22.33
N LYS A 213 -3.10 -5.14 22.83
CA LYS A 213 -2.27 -6.07 23.61
C LYS A 213 -2.00 -7.35 22.83
N VAL A 214 -0.74 -7.77 22.78
CA VAL A 214 -0.33 -9.02 22.10
C VAL A 214 0.09 -10.05 23.13
N ILE A 215 -0.50 -11.24 23.04
CA ILE A 215 -0.24 -12.38 23.92
C ILE A 215 0.41 -13.46 23.07
N LEU A 216 1.58 -13.92 23.51
CA LEU A 216 2.22 -15.14 23.02
C LEU A 216 1.98 -16.19 24.09
N LYS A 217 1.60 -17.42 23.72
CA LYS A 217 1.65 -18.51 24.70
C LYS A 217 3.03 -19.16 24.65
N ASP A 218 3.45 -19.61 25.83
CA ASP A 218 4.70 -20.32 26.07
C ASP A 218 4.62 -21.78 25.65
#